data_AF-A0A645INJ4-F1
#
_entry.id   AF-A0A645INJ4-F1
#
_cell.length_a   1.000
_cell.length_b   1.000
_cell.length_c   1.000
_cell.angle_alpha   90.00
_cell.angle_beta   90.00
_cell.angle_gamma   90.00
#
_symmetry.space_group_name_H-M   'P 1'
#
loop_
_entity.id
_entity.type
_entity.pdbx_description
1 polymer ?
#
loop_
_entity_poly.entity_id
_entity_poly.type
_entity_poly.pdbx_seq_one_letter_code
_entity_poly.pdbx_strand_id
1 'polypeptide(L)' 'MIVVHELAHLREKNHDKPFYQLCTHMEPEYHQYELDTRLYLTHLDQGGEPLWGDA' A
#
# COMPACT_ATOMS: atom_id res chain seq x y z
N MET A 1 -4.91 1.91 0.99
CA MET A 1 -3.82 0.96 1.36
C MET A 1 -3.23 1.25 2.74
N ILE A 2 -2.53 2.38 2.98
CA ILE A 2 -1.72 2.61 4.19
C ILE A 2 -2.50 2.37 5.50
N VAL A 3 -3.64 3.03 5.71
CA VAL A 3 -4.44 2.84 6.95
C VAL A 3 -4.90 1.38 7.12
N VAL A 4 -5.36 0.75 6.04
CA VAL A 4 -5.78 -0.66 6.05
C VAL A 4 -4.61 -1.59 6.40
N HIS A 5 -3.43 -1.34 5.85
CA HIS A 5 -2.19 -2.08 6.12
C HIS A 5 -1.83 -2.03 7.61
N GLU A 6 -1.76 -0.82 8.18
CA GLU A 6 -1.39 -0.63 9.58
C GLU A 6 -2.46 -1.15 10.54
N LEU A 7 -3.75 -1.06 10.19
CA LEU A 7 -4.82 -1.67 10.98
C LEU A 7 -4.75 -3.20 10.96
N ALA A 8 -4.39 -3.80 9.83
CA ALA A 8 -4.22 -5.25 9.74
C ALA A 8 -3.08 -5.73 10.66
N HIS A 9 -2.03 -4.92 10.86
CA HIS A 9 -0.94 -5.20 11.79
C HIS A 9 -1.34 -5.29 13.27
N LEU A 10 -2.51 -4.76 13.66
CA LEU A 10 -3.04 -4.96 15.02
C LEU A 10 -3.40 -6.43 15.29
N ARG A 11 -3.64 -7.23 14.24
CA ARG A 11 -4.02 -8.64 14.33
C ARG A 11 -2.99 -9.58 13.69
N GLU A 12 -2.52 -9.26 12.50
CA GLU A 12 -1.60 -10.09 11.71
C GLU A 12 -0.26 -9.36 11.52
N LYS A 13 0.81 -9.88 12.15
CA LYS A 13 2.10 -9.18 12.18
C LYS A 13 2.94 -9.34 10.91
N ASN A 14 2.80 -10.47 10.23
CA ASN A 14 3.58 -10.79 9.03
C ASN A 14 2.75 -10.51 7.78
N HIS A 15 3.39 -10.13 6.67
CA HIS A 15 2.74 -9.98 5.37
C HIS A 15 2.53 -11.33 4.69
N ASP A 16 1.70 -12.18 5.27
CA ASP A 16 1.34 -13.50 4.75
C ASP A 16 -0.14 -13.57 4.34
N LYS A 17 -0.61 -14.77 3.97
CA LYS A 17 -1.97 -14.96 3.43
C LYS A 17 -3.07 -14.42 4.38
N PRO A 18 -3.07 -14.72 5.70
CA PRO A 18 -3.99 -14.09 6.65
C PRO A 18 -3.99 -12.55 6.62
N PHE A 19 -2.81 -11.92 6.61
CA PHE A 19 -2.70 -10.46 6.52
C PHE A 19 -3.37 -9.92 5.26
N TYR A 20 -3.03 -10.48 4.09
CA TYR A 20 -3.61 -10.01 2.82
C TYR A 20 -5.11 -10.27 2.72
N GLN A 21 -5.61 -11.36 3.33
CA GLN A 21 -7.06 -11.61 3.44
C GLN A 21 -7.76 -10.57 4.30
N LEU A 22 -7.15 -10.17 5.43
CA LEU A 22 -7.69 -9.13 6.29
C LEU A 22 -7.68 -7.75 5.61
N CYS A 23 -6.60 -7.43 4.89
CA CYS A 23 -6.50 -6.21 4.10
C CYS A 23 -7.58 -6.13 3.00
N THR A 24 -7.76 -7.20 2.22
CA THR A 24 -8.77 -7.26 1.15
C THR A 24 -10.21 -7.32 1.66
N HIS A 25 -10.42 -7.76 2.90
CA HIS A 25 -11.71 -7.66 3.57
C HIS A 25 -12.08 -6.20 3.91
N MET A 26 -11.11 -5.40 4.38
CA MET A 26 -11.34 -3.98 4.69
C MET A 26 -11.39 -3.09 3.46
N GLU A 27 -10.64 -3.44 2.40
CA GLU A 27 -10.56 -2.70 1.15
C GLU A 27 -10.41 -3.66 -0.04
N PRO A 28 -11.48 -3.90 -0.83
CA PRO A 28 -11.45 -4.85 -1.95
C PRO A 28 -10.37 -4.56 -3.00
N GLU A 29 -10.00 -3.30 -3.20
CA GLU A 29 -8.96 -2.90 -4.17
C GLU A 29 -7.56 -2.79 -3.55
N TYR A 30 -7.35 -3.33 -2.34
CA TYR A 30 -6.12 -3.16 -1.56
C TYR A 30 -4.84 -3.47 -2.35
N HIS A 31 -4.84 -4.55 -3.13
CA HIS A 31 -3.67 -4.96 -3.91
C HIS A 31 -3.30 -3.95 -4.99
N GLN A 32 -4.30 -3.34 -5.64
CA GLN A 32 -4.04 -2.31 -6.66
C GLN A 32 -3.43 -1.07 -6.00
N TYR A 33 -4.03 -0.60 -4.91
CA TYR A 33 -3.50 0.55 -4.17
C TYR A 33 -2.11 0.29 -3.58
N GLU A 34 -1.81 -0.93 -3.15
CA GLU A 34 -0.46 -1.32 -2.71
C GLU A 34 0.55 -1.26 -3.86
N LEU A 35 0.20 -1.83 -5.02
CA LEU A 35 1.05 -1.79 -6.20
C LEU A 35 1.32 -0.35 -6.64
N ASP A 36 0.27 0.47 -6.79
CA ASP A 36 0.39 1.85 -7.24
C ASP A 36 1.28 2.67 -6.29
N THR A 37 1.12 2.48 -4.98
CA THR A 37 1.97 3.14 -3.98
C THR A 37 3.43 2.71 -4.13
N ARG A 38 3.70 1.41 -4.27
CA ARG A 38 5.08 0.90 -4.44
C ARG A 38 5.71 1.39 -5.73
N LEU A 39 4.95 1.44 -6.82
CA LEU A 39 5.42 1.98 -8.11
C LEU A 39 5.75 3.47 -7.99
N TYR A 40 4.88 4.26 -7.36
CA TYR A 40 5.11 5.68 -7.16
C TYR A 40 6.36 5.95 -6.30
N LEU A 41 6.51 5.24 -5.18
CA LEU A 41 7.70 5.38 -4.34
C LEU A 41 8.98 4.95 -5.07
N THR A 42 8.90 3.93 -5.94
CA THR A 42 10.02 3.52 -6.80
C THR A 42 10.38 4.61 -7.82
N HIS A 43 9.38 5.25 -8.44
CA HIS A 43 9.59 6.37 -9.36
C HIS A 43 10.30 7.54 -8.67
N LEU A 44 9.86 7.91 -7.46
CA LEU A 44 10.52 8.96 -6.67
C LEU A 44 11.96 8.58 -6.28
N ASP A 45 12.20 7.32 -5.86
CA ASP A 45 13.54 6.83 -5.52
C ASP A 45 14.50 6.86 -6.72
N GLN A 46 13.97 6.69 -7.93
CA GLN A 46 14.71 6.82 -9.18
C GLN A 46 14.91 8.28 -9.64
N GLY A 47 14.51 9.27 -8.84
CA GLY A 47 14.64 10.69 -9.14
C GLY A 47 13.58 11.23 -10.12
N GLY A 48 12.47 10.49 -10.28
CA GLY A 48 11.32 10.96 -11.04
C GLY A 48 10.59 12.12 -10.34
N GLU A 49 10.00 13.01 -11.13
CA GLU A 49 9.28 14.16 -10.60
C GLU A 49 8.01 13.73 -9.82
N PRO A 50 7.70 14.38 -8.69
CA PRO A 50 6.45 14.15 -7.97
C PRO A 50 5.25 14.34 -8.89
N LEU A 51 4.35 13.36 -8.92
CA LEU A 51 3.13 13.42 -9.73
C LEU A 51 2.10 14.39 -9.14
N TRP A 52 2.24 14.69 -7.84
CA TRP A 52 1.37 15.59 -7.11
C TRP A 52 2.24 16.57 -6.31
N GLY A 53 1.99 17.86 -6.53
CA GLY A 53 2.76 18.97 -5.97
C GLY A 53 2.79 20.09 -7.00
N ASP A 54 2.56 21.33 -6.57
CA ASP A 54 2.67 22.49 -7.45
C ASP A 54 4.14 22.65 -7.90
N ALA A 55 4.32 22.88 -9.20
CA ALA A 55 5.60 23.19 -9.83
C ALA A 55 6.29 24.41 -9.22
#